data_AF-E2C043-F1
#
_entry.id   AF-E2C043-F1
#
_cell.length_a   1.000
_cell.length_b   1.000
_cell.length_c   1.000
_cell.angle_alpha   90.00
_cell.angle_beta   90.00
_cell.angle_gamma   90.00
#
_symmetry.space_group_name_H-M   'P 1'
#
loop_
_entity.id
_entity.type
_entity.pdbx_description
1 polymer ?
#
loop_
_entity_poly.entity_id
_entity_poly.type
_entity_poly.pdbx_seq_one_letter_code
_entity_poly.pdbx_strand_id
1 'polypeptide(L)'
;DEATFKNTGELNRHNCHYWSDTNPHWHRAIDNQHRWSLNVWCGIVNGYLVGPFFFERTVNANTYLDLLTDQLPHLLENVDLETRRRMFFQQDGAPPHFARIVRRFLDERYPNRWIGREGPIAWPPRSPDLTSLDFYLWGYLKEVVFK
;
A
#
# COMPACT_ATOMS: atom_id res chain seq x y z
N ASP A 1 2.43 1.71 1.09
CA ASP A 1 1.65 0.48 0.86
C ASP A 1 0.69 0.74 -0.28
N GLU A 2 0.16 -0.33 -0.87
CA GLU A 2 -0.58 -0.30 -2.10
C GLU A 2 -1.95 -0.95 -1.96
N ALA A 3 -2.98 -0.30 -2.49
CA ALA A 3 -4.31 -0.89 -2.62
C ALA A 3 -4.80 -0.87 -4.06
N THR A 4 -5.40 -1.98 -4.49
CA THR A 4 -6.13 -2.06 -5.75
C THR A 4 -7.60 -1.70 -5.53
N PHE A 5 -8.07 -0.71 -6.30
CA PHE A 5 -9.48 -0.35 -6.43
C PHE A 5 -10.01 -0.91 -7.75
N LYS A 6 -11.22 -1.46 -7.74
CA LYS A 6 -11.86 -2.04 -8.93
C LYS A 6 -13.20 -1.37 -9.13
N ASN A 7 -13.56 -1.07 -10.37
CA ASN A 7 -14.85 -0.46 -10.70
C ASN A 7 -16.07 -1.31 -10.32
N THR A 8 -15.87 -2.61 -10.11
CA THR A 8 -16.90 -3.53 -9.63
C THR A 8 -17.18 -3.42 -8.12
N GLY A 9 -16.43 -2.59 -7.38
CA GLY A 9 -16.62 -2.40 -5.94
C GLY A 9 -16.30 -3.65 -5.12
N GLU A 10 -15.39 -4.50 -5.62
CA GLU A 10 -14.88 -5.64 -4.86
C GLU A 10 -14.09 -5.14 -3.64
N LEU A 11 -14.76 -5.10 -2.50
CA LEU A 11 -14.13 -5.08 -1.19
C LEU A 11 -13.37 -6.41 -1.00
N ASN A 12 -12.20 -6.34 -0.39
CA ASN A 12 -11.35 -7.51 -0.15
C ASN A 12 -12.18 -8.58 0.59
N ARG A 13 -12.31 -9.80 0.02
CA ARG A 13 -13.20 -10.84 0.58
C ARG A 13 -12.79 -11.23 2.02
N HIS A 14 -11.54 -11.02 2.40
CA HIS A 14 -11.06 -11.21 3.77
C HIS A 14 -11.60 -10.20 4.78
N ASN A 15 -12.09 -9.03 4.33
CA ASN A 15 -12.73 -8.02 5.18
C ASN A 15 -14.27 -8.11 5.13
N CYS A 16 -14.82 -8.97 4.26
CA CYS A 16 -16.27 -9.20 4.13
C CYS A 16 -16.68 -10.52 4.79
N HIS A 17 -16.20 -10.78 6.01
CA HIS A 17 -16.70 -11.87 6.84
C HIS A 17 -17.88 -11.39 7.67
N TYR A 18 -19.08 -11.85 7.31
CA TYR A 18 -20.29 -11.66 8.10
C TYR A 18 -20.61 -12.98 8.79
N TRP A 19 -20.72 -12.96 10.12
CA TRP A 19 -21.15 -14.11 10.89
C TRP A 19 -22.67 -14.07 11.04
N SER A 20 -23.33 -15.18 10.76
CA SER A 20 -24.77 -15.37 10.93
C SER A 20 -25.02 -16.81 11.35
N ASP A 21 -25.93 -17.01 12.31
CA ASP A 21 -26.32 -18.33 12.80
C ASP A 21 -27.05 -19.17 11.73
N THR A 22 -27.53 -18.51 10.68
CA THR A 22 -28.18 -19.14 9.51
C THR A 22 -27.63 -18.57 8.21
N ASN A 23 -27.58 -19.40 7.15
CA ASN A 23 -27.05 -18.99 5.85
C ASN A 23 -27.94 -17.89 5.23
N PRO A 24 -27.43 -16.66 4.98
CA PRO A 24 -28.24 -15.55 4.48
C PRO A 24 -28.58 -15.64 2.99
N HIS A 25 -28.08 -16.65 2.27
CA HIS A 25 -28.27 -16.80 0.81
C HIS A 25 -27.90 -15.54 0.00
N TRP A 26 -26.90 -14.79 0.46
CA TRP A 26 -26.44 -13.59 -0.24
C TRP A 26 -25.58 -13.95 -1.45
N HIS A 27 -26.11 -13.62 -2.63
CA HIS A 27 -25.40 -13.69 -3.90
C HIS A 27 -25.22 -12.27 -4.43
N ARG A 28 -23.97 -11.88 -4.72
CA ARG A 28 -23.66 -10.63 -5.42
C ARG A 28 -23.28 -10.97 -6.86
N ALA A 29 -24.05 -10.45 -7.82
CA ALA A 29 -23.67 -10.54 -9.23
C ALA A 29 -22.35 -9.77 -9.44
N ILE A 30 -21.35 -10.43 -10.02
CA ILE A 30 -20.08 -9.82 -10.37
C ILE A 30 -20.04 -9.71 -11.90
N ASP A 31 -20.04 -8.49 -12.43
CA ASP A 31 -19.81 -8.26 -13.85
C ASP A 31 -18.30 -8.45 -14.15
N ASN A 32 -17.99 -9.44 -14.98
CA ASN A 32 -16.62 -9.82 -15.34
C ASN A 32 -16.15 -9.19 -16.67
N GLN A 33 -17.02 -8.55 -17.45
CA GLN A 33 -16.72 -8.17 -18.83
C GLN A 33 -16.09 -6.77 -19.00
N HIS A 34 -16.28 -5.84 -18.05
CA HIS A 34 -15.74 -4.47 -18.13
C HIS A 34 -14.94 -4.08 -16.88
N ARG A 35 -13.95 -4.89 -16.49
CA ARG A 35 -13.16 -4.64 -15.29
C ARG A 35 -11.99 -3.70 -15.58
N TRP A 36 -11.95 -2.55 -14.91
CA TRP A 36 -10.73 -1.79 -14.74
C TRP A 36 -10.33 -1.74 -13.27
N SER A 37 -9.03 -1.70 -13.04
CA SER A 37 -8.46 -1.62 -11.71
C SER A 37 -7.40 -0.54 -11.64
N LEU A 38 -7.36 0.17 -10.52
CA LEU A 38 -6.40 1.21 -10.24
C LEU A 38 -5.57 0.78 -9.03
N ASN A 39 -4.24 0.78 -9.17
CA ASN A 39 -3.34 0.58 -8.05
C ASN A 39 -2.94 1.94 -7.50
N VAL A 40 -3.16 2.12 -6.20
CA VAL A 40 -2.90 3.37 -5.50
C VAL A 40 -1.86 3.11 -4.42
N TRP A 41 -0.83 3.93 -4.36
CA TRP A 41 0.12 3.96 -3.26
C TRP A 41 -0.19 5.13 -2.32
N CYS A 42 -0.10 4.87 -1.02
CA CYS A 42 -0.11 5.90 0.02
C CYS A 42 0.96 5.60 1.07
N GLY A 43 1.37 6.65 1.77
CA GLY A 43 2.20 6.60 2.97
C GLY A 43 1.56 7.40 4.10
N ILE A 44 1.89 7.06 5.35
CA ILE A 44 1.56 7.87 6.52
C ILE A 44 2.84 8.05 7.32
N VAL A 45 3.14 9.29 7.71
CA VAL A 45 4.31 9.60 8.53
C VAL A 45 3.99 10.75 9.46
N ASN A 46 4.18 10.58 10.78
CA ASN A 46 3.98 11.63 11.79
C ASN A 46 2.66 12.44 11.63
N GLY A 47 1.54 11.76 11.36
CA GLY A 47 0.23 12.40 11.15
C GLY A 47 -0.01 12.97 9.75
N TYR A 48 1.00 13.02 8.88
CA TYR A 48 0.87 13.39 7.48
C TYR A 48 0.40 12.19 6.65
N LEU A 49 -0.59 12.41 5.80
CA LEU A 49 -0.93 11.51 4.70
C LEU A 49 -0.08 11.89 3.48
N VAL A 50 0.68 10.93 2.96
CA VAL A 50 1.57 11.06 1.79
C VAL A 50 0.92 10.32 0.62
N GLY A 51 0.84 10.99 -0.54
CA GLY A 51 0.04 10.51 -1.67
C GLY A 51 -1.35 11.16 -1.71
N PRO A 52 -2.33 10.57 -2.42
CA PRO A 52 -2.24 9.30 -3.16
C PRO A 52 -1.34 9.41 -4.40
N PHE A 53 -0.67 8.30 -4.76
CA PHE A 53 -0.01 8.12 -6.04
C PHE A 53 -0.68 7.01 -6.84
N PHE A 54 -0.98 7.27 -8.11
CA PHE A 54 -1.71 6.34 -8.96
C PHE A 54 -0.76 5.70 -9.96
N PHE A 55 -0.69 4.36 -9.94
CA PHE A 55 0.05 3.64 -10.97
C PHE A 55 -0.82 3.47 -12.21
N GLU A 56 -0.33 3.94 -13.36
CA GLU A 56 -0.97 3.74 -14.66
C GLU A 56 -0.77 2.32 -15.22
N ARG A 57 0.20 1.58 -14.69
CA ARG A 57 0.59 0.23 -15.14
C ARG A 57 0.71 -0.73 -13.95
N THR A 58 0.86 -2.01 -14.24
CA THR A 58 1.10 -3.03 -13.21
C THR A 58 2.34 -2.70 -12.39
N VAL A 59 2.19 -2.73 -11.06
CA VAL A 59 3.31 -2.52 -10.13
C VAL A 59 4.30 -3.68 -10.26
N ASN A 60 5.50 -3.34 -10.72
CA ASN A 60 6.66 -4.22 -10.74
C ASN A 60 7.85 -3.50 -10.09
N ALA A 61 8.99 -4.18 -9.99
CA ALA A 61 10.17 -3.64 -9.32
C ALA A 61 10.66 -2.31 -9.90
N ASN A 62 10.59 -2.11 -11.24
CA ASN A 62 11.04 -0.87 -11.87
C ASN A 62 10.04 0.26 -11.61
N THR A 63 8.75 0.04 -11.84
CA THR A 63 7.73 1.08 -11.62
C THR A 63 7.66 1.50 -10.15
N TYR A 64 7.91 0.56 -9.23
CA TYR A 64 7.99 0.86 -7.81
C TYR A 64 9.26 1.66 -7.48
N LEU A 65 10.40 1.32 -8.08
CA LEU A 65 11.63 2.10 -7.94
C LEU A 65 11.48 3.52 -8.49
N ASP A 66 10.80 3.69 -9.62
CA ASP A 66 10.50 5.01 -10.22
C ASP A 66 9.64 5.87 -9.27
N LEU A 67 8.62 5.26 -8.64
CA LEU A 67 7.87 5.92 -7.56
C LEU A 67 8.79 6.38 -6.43
N LEU A 68 9.66 5.50 -5.93
CA LEU A 68 10.55 5.83 -4.81
C LEU A 68 11.58 6.91 -5.15
N THR A 69 12.06 6.93 -6.38
CA THR A 69 13.15 7.80 -6.83
C THR A 69 12.62 9.16 -7.25
N ASP A 70 11.59 9.18 -8.08
CA ASP A 70 11.16 10.39 -8.79
C ASP A 70 9.94 11.03 -8.14
N GLN A 71 9.01 10.23 -7.60
CA GLN A 71 7.71 10.74 -7.15
C GLN A 71 7.68 10.97 -5.64
N LEU A 72 8.23 10.05 -4.86
CA LEU A 72 8.24 10.11 -3.40
C LEU A 72 8.83 11.43 -2.84
N PRO A 73 9.92 12.01 -3.38
CA PRO A 73 10.43 13.30 -2.91
C PRO A 73 9.38 14.42 -3.01
N HIS A 74 8.61 14.47 -4.10
CA HIS A 74 7.55 15.44 -4.32
C HIS A 74 6.37 15.21 -3.37
N LEU A 75 5.97 13.95 -3.19
CA LEU A 75 4.89 13.60 -2.26
C LEU A 75 5.21 13.97 -0.80
N LEU A 76 6.50 14.08 -0.46
CA LEU A 76 6.98 14.44 0.86
C LEU A 76 7.23 15.94 1.04
N GLU A 77 6.96 16.80 0.05
CA GLU A 77 7.24 18.25 0.14
C GLU A 77 6.52 18.92 1.33
N ASN A 78 5.31 18.45 1.66
CA ASN A 78 4.52 18.98 2.77
C ASN A 78 4.91 18.40 4.14
N VAL A 79 5.81 17.42 4.18
CA VAL A 79 6.30 16.84 5.43
C VAL A 79 7.46 17.68 5.96
N ASP A 80 7.42 18.03 7.23
CA ASP A 80 8.46 18.84 7.85
C ASP A 80 9.85 18.17 7.75
N LEU A 81 10.89 19.00 7.74
CA LEU A 81 12.25 18.53 7.51
C LEU A 81 12.77 17.61 8.62
N GLU A 82 12.35 17.81 9.87
CA GLU A 82 12.79 16.98 10.98
C GLU A 82 12.24 15.56 10.84
N THR A 83 10.95 15.44 10.54
CA THR A 83 10.29 14.18 10.22
C THR A 83 10.98 13.49 9.04
N ARG A 84 11.18 14.19 7.92
CA ARG A 84 11.86 13.61 6.73
C ARG A 84 13.27 13.12 7.01
N ARG A 85 14.03 13.83 7.87
CA ARG A 85 15.40 13.46 8.21
C ARG A 85 15.47 12.23 9.11
N ARG A 86 14.45 11.98 9.95
CA ARG A 86 14.43 10.91 10.95
C ARG A 86 13.57 9.71 10.59
N MET A 87 12.66 9.85 9.63
CA MET A 87 11.72 8.79 9.28
C MET A 87 12.41 7.49 8.89
N PHE A 88 11.70 6.39 9.16
CA PHE A 88 12.00 5.07 8.66
C PHE A 88 11.06 4.77 7.50
N PHE A 89 11.57 4.17 6.43
CA PHE A 89 10.74 3.73 5.31
C PHE A 89 10.26 2.30 5.55
N GLN A 90 8.96 2.08 5.69
CA GLN A 90 8.39 0.75 5.89
C GLN A 90 7.68 0.28 4.61
N GLN A 91 7.93 -0.96 4.20
CA GLN A 91 7.22 -1.64 3.12
C GLN A 91 6.98 -3.11 3.45
N ASP A 92 5.97 -3.71 2.82
CA ASP A 92 5.64 -5.11 3.01
C ASP A 92 6.59 -6.06 2.23
N GLY A 93 6.29 -7.36 2.24
CA GLY A 93 7.08 -8.38 1.57
C GLY A 93 6.72 -8.65 0.10
N ALA A 94 5.94 -7.77 -0.56
CA ALA A 94 5.49 -8.00 -1.94
C ALA A 94 6.68 -8.15 -2.92
N PRO A 95 6.54 -8.93 -4.02
CA PRO A 95 7.63 -9.17 -4.96
C PRO A 95 8.32 -7.90 -5.51
N PRO A 96 7.61 -6.82 -5.86
CA PRO A 96 8.24 -5.57 -6.29
C PRO A 96 9.15 -4.96 -5.21
N HIS A 97 8.73 -5.01 -3.94
CA HIS A 97 9.43 -4.39 -2.81
C HIS A 97 10.69 -5.16 -2.43
N PHE A 98 10.68 -6.47 -2.66
CA PHE A 98 11.80 -7.37 -2.37
C PHE A 98 12.92 -7.34 -3.44
N ALA A 99 12.65 -6.77 -4.61
CA ALA A 99 13.60 -6.77 -5.72
C ALA A 99 14.94 -6.13 -5.33
N ARG A 100 16.04 -6.70 -5.83
CA ARG A 100 17.40 -6.24 -5.48
C ARG A 100 17.64 -4.76 -5.80
N ILE A 101 17.05 -4.26 -6.89
CA ILE A 101 17.19 -2.85 -7.30
C ILE A 101 16.52 -1.90 -6.29
N VAL A 102 15.37 -2.31 -5.75
CA VAL A 102 14.62 -1.55 -4.74
C VAL A 102 15.36 -1.56 -3.42
N ARG A 103 15.81 -2.72 -2.97
CA ARG A 103 16.58 -2.84 -1.72
C ARG A 103 17.87 -2.04 -1.75
N ARG A 104 18.64 -2.11 -2.85
CA ARG A 104 19.85 -1.30 -3.03
C ARG A 104 19.56 0.20 -2.92
N PHE A 105 18.50 0.66 -3.58
CA PHE A 105 18.06 2.06 -3.46
C PHE A 105 17.72 2.43 -2.02
N LEU A 106 17.00 1.56 -1.30
CA LEU A 106 16.64 1.81 0.10
C LEU A 106 17.86 1.82 1.04
N ASP A 107 18.83 0.94 0.81
CA ASP A 107 20.09 0.92 1.56
C ASP A 107 20.89 2.23 1.36
N GLU A 108 20.89 2.77 0.14
CA GLU A 108 21.56 4.04 -0.19
C GLU A 108 20.79 5.26 0.35
N ARG A 109 19.46 5.28 0.18
CA ARG A 109 18.63 6.44 0.49
C ARG A 109 18.23 6.53 1.96
N TYR A 110 18.03 5.38 2.61
CA TYR A 110 17.57 5.21 3.99
C TYR A 110 18.50 4.25 4.76
N PRO A 111 19.80 4.55 4.88
CA PRO A 111 20.77 3.64 5.49
C PRO A 111 20.36 3.31 6.93
N ASN A 112 20.23 2.01 7.21
CA ASN A 112 19.76 1.45 8.49
C ASN A 112 18.38 1.96 8.97
N ARG A 113 17.59 2.57 8.06
CA ARG A 113 16.32 3.23 8.36
C ARG A 113 15.22 2.83 7.40
N TRP A 114 15.20 1.57 7.02
CA TRP A 114 14.06 1.00 6.32
C TRP A 114 13.73 -0.39 6.85
N ILE A 115 12.45 -0.73 6.79
CA ILE A 115 11.84 -1.91 7.36
C ILE A 115 11.18 -2.67 6.21
N GLY A 116 11.50 -3.95 6.08
CA GLY A 116 10.96 -4.78 5.01
C GLY A 116 11.60 -6.16 4.98
N ARG A 117 11.23 -6.95 3.97
CA ARG A 117 11.82 -8.29 3.78
C ARG A 117 13.29 -8.20 3.38
N GLU A 118 14.17 -8.85 4.15
CA GLU A 118 15.64 -8.75 4.03
C GLU A 118 16.19 -7.31 4.12
N GLY A 119 15.49 -6.43 4.84
CA GLY A 119 16.01 -5.11 5.19
C GLY A 119 16.81 -5.11 6.50
N PRO A 120 17.44 -3.98 6.86
CA PRO A 120 18.14 -3.79 8.13
C PRO A 120 17.26 -4.11 9.35
N ILE A 121 15.95 -3.88 9.22
CA ILE A 121 14.94 -4.28 10.20
C ILE A 121 13.94 -5.19 9.48
N ALA A 122 13.85 -6.45 9.92
CA ALA A 122 12.99 -7.44 9.30
C ALA A 122 11.51 -7.14 9.58
N TRP A 123 10.69 -7.09 8.52
CA TRP A 123 9.24 -7.07 8.64
C TRP A 123 8.68 -8.50 8.68
N PRO A 124 7.81 -8.86 9.64
CA PRO A 124 7.22 -10.17 9.69
C PRO A 124 6.29 -10.41 8.49
N PRO A 125 6.29 -11.63 7.90
CA PRO A 125 5.40 -11.96 6.80
C PRO A 125 3.95 -12.02 7.27
N ARG A 126 3.01 -11.53 6.44
CA ARG A 126 1.55 -11.60 6.67
C ARG A 126 1.09 -10.91 7.96
N SER A 127 1.66 -9.74 8.26
CA SER A 127 1.23 -8.91 9.40
C SER A 127 0.60 -7.59 8.93
N PRO A 128 -0.58 -7.63 8.26
CA PRO A 128 -1.28 -6.42 7.84
C PRO A 128 -1.78 -5.58 9.04
N ASP A 129 -1.98 -6.22 10.20
CA ASP A 129 -2.33 -5.58 11.47
C ASP A 129 -1.27 -4.59 11.96
N LEU A 130 -0.03 -4.73 11.49
CA LEU A 130 1.09 -3.87 11.87
C LEU A 130 1.29 -2.68 10.91
N THR A 131 0.50 -2.57 9.83
CA THR A 131 0.55 -1.39 8.95
C THR A 131 -0.69 -0.52 9.18
N SER A 132 -0.49 0.78 9.47
CA SER A 132 -1.62 1.71 9.65
C SER A 132 -2.47 1.85 8.38
N LEU A 133 -1.89 1.56 7.22
CA LEU A 133 -2.53 1.64 5.91
C LEU A 133 -3.55 0.50 5.73
N ASP A 134 -3.14 -0.75 5.99
CA ASP A 134 -4.02 -1.92 5.94
C ASP A 134 -5.03 -1.94 7.09
N PHE A 135 -4.57 -1.60 8.30
CA PHE A 135 -5.41 -1.62 9.50
C PHE A 135 -6.58 -0.63 9.43
N TYR A 136 -6.35 0.55 8.81
CA TYR A 136 -7.33 1.63 8.83
C TYR A 136 -7.58 2.27 7.46
N LEU A 137 -6.55 2.87 6.84
CA LEU A 137 -6.75 3.79 5.71
C LEU A 137 -7.49 3.13 4.54
N TRP A 138 -7.07 1.94 4.11
CA TRP A 138 -7.65 1.30 2.94
C TRP A 138 -9.09 0.85 3.15
N GLY A 139 -9.45 0.43 4.37
CA GLY A 139 -10.83 0.12 4.72
C GLY A 139 -11.72 1.37 4.61
N TYR A 140 -11.29 2.45 5.25
CA TYR A 140 -12.00 3.73 5.22
C TYR A 140 -12.15 4.29 3.80
N LEU A 141 -11.07 4.34 3.02
CA LEU A 141 -11.11 4.87 1.65
C LEU A 141 -12.02 4.05 0.74
N LYS A 142 -12.01 2.71 0.85
CA LYS A 142 -12.93 1.87 0.06
C LYS A 142 -14.38 2.09 0.46
N GLU A 143 -14.67 2.31 1.73
CA GLU A 143 -16.03 2.65 2.17
C GLU A 143 -16.48 4.00 1.59
N VAL A 144 -15.62 5.01 1.58
CA VAL A 144 -15.96 6.33 1.01
C VAL A 144 -16.14 6.28 -0.51
N VAL A 145 -15.29 5.54 -1.23
CA VAL A 145 -15.32 5.49 -2.70
C VAL A 145 -16.45 4.62 -3.27
N PHE A 146 -16.83 3.55 -2.56
CA PHE A 146 -17.85 2.60 -3.04
C PHE A 146 -19.22 2.74 -2.36
N LYS A 147 -19.38 3.73 -1.47
CA LYS A 147 -20.69 4.23 -1.04
C LYS A 147 -21.36 4.98 -2.19
#